data_AF-A0A976NYP8-F1
#
_entry.id   AF-A0A976NYP8-F1
#
_cell.length_a   1.000
_cell.length_b   1.000
_cell.length_c   1.000
_cell.angle_alpha   90.00
_cell.angle_beta   90.00
_cell.angle_gamma   90.00
#
_symmetry.space_group_name_H-M   'P 1'
#
loop_
_entity.id
_entity.type
_entity.pdbx_description
1 polymer ?
#
loop_
_entity_poly.entity_id
_entity_poly.type
_entity_poly.pdbx_seq_one_letter_code
_entity_poly.pdbx_strand_id
1 'polypeptide(L)'
;MSFGLFFVFGSVCETQAHNFFEKMLTLMPELPTVPIPEVVAKTDQSITLRMQRLSYIHDDARYKLQASHSEHGYVYYSWNDSAFFSTRMFAVNGLKPNTTYVFRVRVVHESKRQCGEWSLLTPYVRTFTEDEDAKRSGTVFEHALKLERQHKSVLQGQISKLTGMLNERKSSREVEQKVQEHEDMLASRRIIDSRLTKLQRELSMQTAALQSVKSQRAADENMISELLNEQEKLRAAQNEQQGQVKYDLEVQTLREQLESNAEALRKHQEQVNASYEQIARYEASLEAKKSEIIEKEEEVERIMADCNRIVQEQADVAHVKQLEVEDALLEAKTSLEQQLDINTYLREEVSRLREENHHLKNQIEEVDSEVVPRLVRLEDENEQLRARLSAR
;
A
#
# COMPACT_ATOMS: atom_id res chain seq x y z
N MET A 1 -61.60 57.85 11.13
CA MET A 1 -61.66 56.52 11.78
C MET A 1 -61.74 55.49 10.67
N SER A 2 -60.67 54.74 10.45
CA SER A 2 -60.58 53.74 9.38
C SER A 2 -60.28 52.37 9.99
N PHE A 3 -61.26 51.48 9.90
CA PHE A 3 -61.20 50.03 10.11
C PHE A 3 -62.22 49.47 9.11
N GLY A 4 -62.06 48.39 8.37
CA GLY A 4 -61.00 47.38 8.24
C GLY A 4 -61.65 46.31 7.35
N LEU A 5 -61.12 46.08 6.15
CA LEU A 5 -61.62 45.06 5.23
C LEU A 5 -60.84 43.76 5.52
N PHE A 6 -61.53 42.75 6.02
CA PHE A 6 -61.04 41.39 6.20
C PHE A 6 -61.75 40.46 5.21
N PHE A 7 -61.03 39.43 4.75
CA PHE A 7 -61.44 38.33 3.86
C PHE A 7 -61.58 38.64 2.37
N VAL A 8 -60.52 38.36 1.59
CA VAL A 8 -60.46 37.30 0.54
C VAL A 8 -58.98 37.14 0.16
N PHE A 9 -58.23 36.22 0.78
CA PHE A 9 -56.97 35.68 0.25
C PHE A 9 -56.69 34.34 0.95
N GLY A 10 -57.45 33.32 0.55
CA GLY A 10 -57.30 31.96 1.04
C GLY A 10 -57.62 30.97 -0.06
N SER A 11 -56.85 30.99 -1.16
CA SER A 11 -56.84 29.89 -2.15
C SER A 11 -55.74 29.99 -3.23
N VAL A 12 -54.63 30.71 -3.00
CA VAL A 12 -53.55 30.83 -4.00
C VAL A 12 -52.16 30.46 -3.45
N CYS A 13 -51.98 30.37 -2.12
CA CYS A 13 -50.70 29.98 -1.53
C CYS A 13 -50.52 28.47 -1.27
N GLU A 14 -51.58 27.67 -1.24
CA GLU A 14 -51.46 26.23 -0.94
C GLU A 14 -51.11 25.37 -2.17
N THR A 15 -51.57 25.74 -3.36
CA THR A 15 -51.34 24.96 -4.58
C THR A 15 -49.96 25.17 -5.21
N GLN A 16 -49.26 26.26 -4.83
CA GLN A 16 -47.87 26.50 -5.25
C GLN A 16 -46.87 25.87 -4.29
N ALA A 17 -47.21 25.75 -3.00
CA ALA A 17 -46.42 25.01 -2.03
C ALA A 17 -46.51 23.49 -2.26
N HIS A 18 -47.70 22.95 -2.61
CA HIS A 18 -47.86 21.52 -2.88
C HIS A 18 -47.16 21.06 -4.16
N ASN A 19 -47.18 21.86 -5.24
CA ASN A 19 -46.42 21.55 -6.46
C ASN A 19 -44.90 21.75 -6.30
N PHE A 20 -44.46 22.60 -5.38
CA PHE A 20 -43.04 22.75 -5.05
C PHE A 20 -42.56 21.60 -4.15
N PHE A 21 -43.40 21.13 -3.22
CA PHE A 21 -43.10 19.98 -2.36
C PHE A 21 -43.19 18.65 -3.11
N GLU A 22 -44.16 18.45 -4.03
CA GLU A 22 -44.20 17.23 -4.87
C GLU A 22 -43.06 17.16 -5.88
N LYS A 23 -42.60 18.29 -6.45
CA LYS A 23 -41.38 18.32 -7.27
C LYS A 23 -40.08 18.18 -6.45
N MET A 24 -40.09 18.50 -5.15
CA MET A 24 -38.95 18.28 -4.25
C MET A 24 -38.89 16.87 -3.67
N LEU A 25 -39.99 16.11 -3.68
CA LEU A 25 -40.06 14.75 -3.13
C LEU A 25 -39.92 13.63 -4.18
N THR A 26 -39.69 13.94 -5.46
CA THR A 26 -39.42 12.95 -6.53
C THR A 26 -38.00 12.96 -7.10
N LEU A 27 -37.06 13.62 -6.44
CA LEU A 27 -35.64 13.43 -6.69
C LEU A 27 -34.96 13.39 -5.32
N MET A 28 -35.07 12.26 -4.60
CA MET A 28 -33.95 11.87 -3.76
C MET A 28 -32.72 11.99 -4.68
N PRO A 29 -31.72 12.84 -4.39
CA PRO A 29 -30.46 12.69 -5.10
C PRO A 29 -30.02 11.27 -4.76
N GLU A 30 -30.08 10.36 -5.74
CA GLU A 30 -29.45 9.06 -5.60
C GLU A 30 -28.08 9.33 -5.00
N LEU A 31 -27.77 8.72 -3.85
CA LEU A 31 -26.46 8.88 -3.24
C LEU A 31 -25.43 8.71 -4.35
N PRO A 32 -24.49 9.65 -4.55
CA PRO A 32 -23.53 9.56 -5.63
C PRO A 32 -22.85 8.20 -5.53
N THR A 33 -23.19 7.29 -6.43
CA THR A 33 -22.66 5.94 -6.48
C THR A 33 -21.14 6.07 -6.55
N VAL A 34 -20.47 5.62 -5.50
CA VAL A 34 -19.03 5.83 -5.40
C VAL A 34 -18.35 4.98 -6.49
N PRO A 35 -17.39 5.52 -7.27
CA PRO A 35 -16.76 4.75 -8.34
C PRO A 35 -16.00 3.56 -7.74
N ILE A 36 -16.34 2.33 -8.14
CA ILE A 36 -15.63 1.13 -7.68
C ILE A 36 -14.51 0.81 -8.68
N PRO A 37 -13.23 0.96 -8.28
CA PRO A 37 -12.10 0.52 -9.09
C PRO A 37 -12.02 -1.01 -9.16
N GLU A 38 -11.97 -1.58 -10.37
CA GLU A 38 -11.81 -3.01 -10.62
C GLU A 38 -10.46 -3.30 -11.28
N VAL A 39 -9.73 -4.31 -10.81
CA VAL A 39 -8.44 -4.66 -11.40
C VAL A 39 -8.62 -5.60 -12.59
N VAL A 40 -8.14 -5.20 -13.76
CA VAL A 40 -8.34 -5.94 -15.02
C VAL A 40 -7.07 -6.60 -15.53
N ALA A 41 -5.92 -5.95 -15.37
CA ALA A 41 -4.63 -6.51 -15.76
C ALA A 41 -3.55 -6.15 -14.75
N LYS A 42 -2.52 -7.00 -14.69
CA LYS A 42 -1.39 -6.86 -13.77
C LYS A 42 -0.14 -7.31 -14.53
N THR A 43 0.97 -6.64 -14.25
CA THR A 43 2.32 -6.98 -14.67
C THR A 43 3.23 -6.93 -13.43
N ASP A 44 4.54 -7.07 -13.62
CA ASP A 44 5.53 -6.86 -12.56
C ASP A 44 5.56 -5.42 -12.03
N GLN A 45 5.35 -4.42 -12.92
CA GLN A 45 5.53 -2.99 -12.60
C GLN A 45 4.29 -2.12 -12.82
N SER A 46 3.19 -2.71 -13.30
CA SER A 46 1.95 -1.95 -13.53
C SER A 46 0.68 -2.73 -13.23
N ILE A 47 -0.34 -2.01 -12.78
CA ILE A 47 -1.69 -2.52 -12.54
C ILE A 47 -2.68 -1.66 -13.32
N THR A 48 -3.51 -2.30 -14.15
CA THR A 48 -4.55 -1.64 -14.93
C THR A 48 -5.89 -1.73 -14.22
N LEU A 49 -6.44 -0.57 -13.86
CA LEU A 49 -7.72 -0.42 -13.22
C LEU A 49 -8.79 -0.04 -14.25
N ARG A 50 -9.97 -0.64 -14.13
CA ARG A 50 -11.19 -0.29 -14.87
C ARG A 50 -12.17 0.38 -13.92
N MET A 51 -12.65 1.54 -14.33
CA MET A 51 -13.69 2.25 -13.60
C MET A 51 -15.05 1.95 -14.22
N GLN A 52 -16.05 1.70 -13.37
CA GLN A 52 -17.43 1.64 -13.82
C GLN A 52 -17.91 3.06 -14.18
N ARG A 53 -18.46 3.21 -15.38
CA ARG A 53 -18.94 4.51 -15.86
C ARG A 53 -20.19 4.89 -15.06
N LEU A 54 -20.10 5.96 -14.29
CA LEU A 54 -21.25 6.51 -13.58
C LEU A 54 -22.09 7.34 -14.56
N SER A 55 -23.37 7.02 -14.69
CA SER A 55 -24.29 7.55 -15.70
C SER A 55 -24.56 9.07 -15.61
N TYR A 56 -24.08 9.73 -14.56
CA TYR A 56 -24.27 11.16 -14.26
C TYR A 56 -23.00 12.01 -14.35
N ILE A 57 -21.89 11.44 -14.86
CA ILE A 57 -20.65 12.21 -15.06
C ILE A 57 -20.84 13.19 -16.22
N HIS A 58 -20.99 14.47 -15.87
CA HIS A 58 -20.84 15.57 -16.82
C HIS A 58 -19.42 15.60 -17.39
N ASP A 59 -19.27 16.14 -18.60
CA ASP A 59 -18.03 16.14 -19.43
C ASP A 59 -16.77 16.74 -18.74
N ASP A 60 -16.92 17.30 -17.54
CA ASP A 60 -15.87 17.97 -16.78
C ASP A 60 -15.49 17.25 -15.45
N ALA A 61 -15.93 16.00 -15.24
CA ALA A 61 -15.49 15.23 -14.07
C ALA A 61 -14.20 14.46 -14.37
N ARG A 62 -13.19 14.62 -13.52
CA ARG A 62 -11.95 13.83 -13.52
C ARG A 62 -11.95 12.87 -12.34
N TYR A 63 -11.28 11.74 -12.47
CA TYR A 63 -11.03 10.85 -11.35
C TYR A 63 -9.69 11.17 -10.71
N LYS A 64 -9.65 11.12 -9.37
CA LYS A 64 -8.41 11.14 -8.60
C LYS A 64 -8.19 9.77 -7.99
N LEU A 65 -7.12 9.10 -8.38
CA LEU A 65 -6.65 7.83 -7.81
C LEU A 65 -5.61 8.11 -6.73
N GLN A 66 -5.64 7.31 -5.67
CA GLN A 66 -4.50 7.13 -4.77
C GLN A 66 -4.15 5.66 -4.65
N ALA A 67 -2.86 5.37 -4.66
CA ALA A 67 -2.30 4.04 -4.45
C ALA A 67 -1.48 4.05 -3.16
N SER A 68 -1.55 2.96 -2.41
CA SER A 68 -0.69 2.76 -1.24
C SER A 68 -0.27 1.30 -1.15
N HIS A 69 0.88 1.06 -0.55
CA HIS A 69 1.38 -0.27 -0.19
C HIS A 69 1.72 -0.25 1.29
N SER A 70 1.57 -1.39 1.95
CA SER A 70 1.97 -1.57 3.34
C SER A 70 3.07 -2.63 3.40
N GLU A 71 4.23 -2.25 3.92
CA GLU A 71 5.36 -3.15 4.15
C GLU A 71 5.14 -4.04 5.39
N HIS A 72 4.36 -3.56 6.35
CA HIS A 72 4.22 -4.15 7.70
C HIS A 72 2.90 -4.90 7.92
N GLY A 73 2.05 -4.99 6.89
CA GLY A 73 0.72 -5.55 7.02
C GLY A 73 -0.23 -4.59 7.73
N TYR A 74 -1.42 -4.46 7.14
CA TYR A 74 -2.69 -4.05 7.73
C TYR A 74 -2.61 -3.03 8.87
N VAL A 75 -2.75 -1.72 8.55
CA VAL A 75 -3.55 -0.71 9.30
C VAL A 75 -3.14 0.72 8.92
N TYR A 76 -1.88 0.97 8.54
CA TYR A 76 -1.41 2.33 8.19
C TYR A 76 -1.07 2.46 6.71
N TYR A 77 -1.95 3.11 5.95
CA TYR A 77 -1.66 3.54 4.58
C TYR A 77 -1.26 5.02 4.58
N SER A 78 -0.04 5.31 4.11
CA SER A 78 0.33 6.68 3.73
C SER A 78 -0.12 6.94 2.30
N TRP A 79 -0.96 7.95 2.11
CA TRP A 79 -1.54 8.32 0.82
C TRP A 79 -0.82 9.52 0.22
N ASN A 80 0.41 9.30 -0.25
CA ASN A 80 1.27 10.39 -0.74
C ASN A 80 1.09 10.60 -2.25
N ASP A 81 0.86 9.53 -2.99
CA ASP A 81 0.77 9.59 -4.44
C ASP A 81 -0.69 9.72 -4.89
N SER A 82 -0.94 10.69 -5.77
CA SER A 82 -2.24 10.85 -6.41
C SER A 82 -2.13 11.16 -7.88
N ALA A 83 -2.91 10.47 -8.70
CA ALA A 83 -2.96 10.67 -10.14
C ALA A 83 -4.37 11.09 -10.58
N PHE A 84 -4.43 12.02 -11.52
CA PHE A 84 -5.69 12.43 -12.15
C PHE A 84 -5.84 11.77 -13.51
N PHE A 85 -7.02 11.26 -13.81
CA PHE A 85 -7.31 10.65 -15.10
C PHE A 85 -8.78 10.78 -15.48
N SER A 86 -9.07 10.77 -16.78
CA SER A 86 -10.44 10.88 -17.31
C SER A 86 -10.87 9.63 -18.09
N THR A 87 -9.94 8.71 -18.33
CA THR A 87 -10.16 7.51 -19.13
C THR A 87 -10.80 6.38 -18.30
N ARG A 88 -11.66 5.56 -18.91
CA ARG A 88 -12.29 4.39 -18.27
C ARG A 88 -11.30 3.35 -17.77
N MET A 89 -10.16 3.23 -18.46
CA MET A 89 -9.05 2.36 -18.10
C MET A 89 -7.85 3.23 -17.75
N PHE A 90 -7.22 2.93 -16.61
CA PHE A 90 -6.05 3.64 -16.14
C PHE A 90 -4.97 2.64 -15.71
N ALA A 91 -3.80 2.75 -16.33
CA ALA A 91 -2.63 1.95 -15.98
C ALA A 91 -1.80 2.73 -14.94
N VAL A 92 -1.65 2.13 -13.76
CA VAL A 92 -0.76 2.63 -12.71
C VAL A 92 0.61 2.03 -12.97
N ASN A 93 1.57 2.86 -13.38
CA ASN A 93 2.93 2.44 -13.74
C ASN A 93 3.91 2.73 -12.59
N GLY A 94 5.08 2.08 -12.63
CA GLY A 94 6.18 2.34 -11.67
C GLY A 94 5.97 1.68 -10.30
N LEU A 95 5.19 0.61 -10.25
CA LEU A 95 4.99 -0.18 -9.04
C LEU A 95 6.18 -1.10 -8.81
N LYS A 96 6.50 -1.41 -7.55
CA LYS A 96 7.54 -2.37 -7.21
C LYS A 96 7.05 -3.80 -7.53
N PRO A 97 7.89 -4.67 -8.11
CA PRO A 97 7.59 -6.08 -8.25
C PRO A 97 7.29 -6.74 -6.89
N ASN A 98 6.48 -7.80 -6.91
CA ASN A 98 6.11 -8.58 -5.73
C ASN A 98 5.55 -7.79 -4.53
N THR A 99 4.90 -6.66 -4.78
CA THR A 99 4.39 -5.76 -3.72
C THR A 99 2.88 -5.70 -3.75
N THR A 100 2.25 -5.71 -2.57
CA THR A 100 0.79 -5.67 -2.43
C THR A 100 0.31 -4.23 -2.32
N TYR A 101 -0.54 -3.83 -3.26
CA TYR A 101 -1.13 -2.50 -3.34
C TYR A 101 -2.63 -2.52 -3.06
N VAL A 102 -3.11 -1.40 -2.52
CA VAL A 102 -4.52 -1.05 -2.42
C VAL A 102 -4.77 0.29 -3.10
N PHE A 103 -5.95 0.41 -3.71
CA PHE A 103 -6.34 1.59 -4.47
C PHE A 103 -7.64 2.17 -3.95
N ARG A 104 -7.75 3.50 -3.98
CA ARG A 104 -9.01 4.22 -3.80
C ARG A 104 -9.15 5.32 -4.82
N VAL A 105 -10.37 5.57 -5.26
CA VAL A 105 -10.70 6.54 -6.30
C VAL A 105 -11.79 7.47 -5.81
N ARG A 106 -11.73 8.73 -6.20
CA ARG A 106 -12.85 9.67 -6.05
C ARG A 106 -13.08 10.44 -7.32
N VAL A 107 -14.30 10.95 -7.49
CA VAL A 107 -14.64 11.90 -8.56
C VAL A 107 -14.28 13.30 -8.09
N VAL A 108 -13.66 14.10 -8.97
CA VAL A 108 -13.32 15.50 -8.74
C VAL A 108 -13.96 16.32 -9.86
N HIS A 109 -14.83 17.25 -9.48
CA HIS A 109 -15.43 18.23 -10.37
C HIS A 109 -14.67 19.54 -10.26
N GLU A 110 -13.86 19.87 -11.26
CA GLU A 110 -12.98 21.04 -11.18
C GLU A 110 -13.74 22.34 -11.29
N SER A 111 -14.70 22.43 -12.23
CA SER A 111 -15.56 23.61 -12.37
C SER A 111 -16.35 23.94 -11.11
N LYS A 112 -16.75 22.93 -10.32
CA LYS A 112 -17.55 23.11 -9.10
C LYS A 112 -16.71 23.14 -7.83
N ARG A 113 -15.38 22.94 -7.92
CA ARG A 113 -14.48 22.72 -6.77
C ARG A 113 -15.02 21.71 -5.75
N GLN A 114 -15.74 20.70 -6.24
CA GLN A 114 -16.35 19.67 -5.41
C GLN A 114 -15.61 18.35 -5.60
N CYS A 115 -15.25 17.70 -4.49
CA CYS A 115 -14.72 16.35 -4.48
C CYS A 115 -15.81 15.41 -3.94
N GLY A 116 -16.08 14.33 -4.67
CA GLY A 116 -16.90 13.24 -4.15
C GLY A 116 -16.17 12.45 -3.07
N GLU A 117 -16.92 11.56 -2.43
CA GLU A 117 -16.38 10.63 -1.43
C GLU A 117 -15.36 9.66 -2.05
N TRP A 118 -14.45 9.16 -1.21
CA TRP A 118 -13.51 8.12 -1.62
C TRP A 118 -14.23 6.78 -1.75
N SER A 119 -13.88 6.02 -2.79
CA SER A 119 -14.32 4.64 -2.96
C SER A 119 -13.87 3.75 -1.81
N LEU A 120 -14.60 2.66 -1.66
CA LEU A 120 -14.09 1.51 -0.93
C LEU A 120 -12.73 1.10 -1.49
N LEU A 121 -11.88 0.59 -0.60
CA LEU A 121 -10.58 0.08 -0.98
C LEU A 121 -10.75 -1.12 -1.90
N THR A 122 -9.92 -1.19 -2.95
CA THR A 122 -9.82 -2.42 -3.75
C THR A 122 -9.37 -3.59 -2.86
N PRO A 123 -9.70 -4.83 -3.23
CA PRO A 123 -9.02 -6.00 -2.70
C PRO A 123 -7.50 -5.84 -2.85
N TYR A 124 -6.76 -6.47 -1.92
CA TYR A 124 -5.31 -6.49 -1.97
C TYR A 124 -4.81 -7.08 -3.28
N VAL A 125 -4.00 -6.31 -4.01
CA VAL A 125 -3.48 -6.72 -5.31
C VAL A 125 -1.96 -6.75 -5.27
N ARG A 126 -1.40 -7.96 -5.35
CA ARG A 126 0.03 -8.17 -5.57
C ARG A 126 0.40 -7.97 -7.03
N THR A 127 1.48 -7.22 -7.29
CA THR A 127 2.18 -7.24 -8.59
C THR A 127 2.85 -8.60 -8.81
N PHE A 128 3.14 -8.95 -10.06
CA PHE A 128 3.89 -10.18 -10.33
C PHE A 128 5.36 -10.03 -9.89
N THR A 129 6.03 -11.15 -9.67
CA THR A 129 7.50 -11.16 -9.67
C THR A 129 7.99 -11.03 -11.12
N GLU A 130 9.22 -10.53 -11.30
CA GLU A 130 9.84 -10.46 -12.64
C GLU A 130 9.84 -11.84 -13.33
N ASP A 131 10.11 -12.91 -12.58
CA ASP A 131 10.08 -14.29 -13.08
C ASP A 131 8.68 -14.76 -13.47
N GLU A 132 7.64 -14.38 -12.72
CA GLU A 132 6.24 -14.75 -13.03
C GLU A 132 5.76 -14.06 -14.30
N ASP A 133 6.11 -12.78 -14.49
CA ASP A 133 5.76 -12.02 -15.69
C ASP A 133 6.59 -12.45 -16.91
N ALA A 134 7.88 -12.77 -16.72
CA ALA A 134 8.74 -13.37 -17.74
C ALA A 134 8.23 -14.74 -18.22
N LYS A 135 7.75 -15.59 -17.31
CA LYS A 135 7.14 -16.88 -17.67
C LYS A 135 5.85 -16.70 -18.47
N ARG A 136 5.00 -15.75 -18.07
CA ARG A 136 3.77 -15.44 -18.79
C ARG A 136 4.05 -14.89 -20.18
N SER A 137 4.92 -13.90 -20.30
CA SER A 137 5.33 -13.33 -21.59
C SER A 137 6.01 -14.37 -22.48
N GLY A 138 6.85 -15.23 -21.91
CA GLY A 138 7.47 -16.37 -22.58
C GLY A 138 6.44 -17.34 -23.19
N THR A 139 5.38 -17.69 -22.45
CA THR A 139 4.32 -18.59 -22.98
C THR A 139 3.52 -17.97 -24.13
N VAL A 140 3.29 -16.66 -24.10
CA VAL A 140 2.58 -15.94 -25.18
C VAL A 140 3.46 -15.84 -26.42
N PHE A 141 4.75 -15.55 -26.25
CA PHE A 141 5.72 -15.49 -27.33
C PHE A 141 5.92 -16.86 -27.99
N GLU A 142 6.06 -17.93 -27.19
CA GLU A 142 6.15 -19.31 -27.67
C GLU A 142 4.89 -19.73 -28.45
N HIS A 143 3.70 -19.37 -27.97
CA HIS A 143 2.46 -19.65 -28.67
C HIS A 143 2.36 -18.91 -30.01
N ALA A 144 2.76 -17.64 -30.07
CA ALA A 144 2.83 -16.87 -31.31
C ALA A 144 3.85 -17.45 -32.29
N LEU A 145 5.02 -17.85 -31.81
CA LEU A 145 6.07 -18.47 -32.62
C LEU A 145 5.62 -19.84 -33.19
N LYS A 146 4.85 -20.60 -32.40
CA LYS A 146 4.27 -21.88 -32.84
C LYS A 146 3.26 -21.68 -33.98
N LEU A 147 2.40 -20.67 -33.90
CA LEU A 147 1.45 -20.33 -34.98
C LEU A 147 2.19 -19.91 -36.26
N GLU A 148 3.24 -19.09 -36.16
CA GLU A 148 4.09 -18.70 -37.29
C GLU A 148 4.78 -19.90 -37.95
N ARG A 149 5.33 -20.83 -37.15
CA ARG A 149 5.93 -22.08 -37.67
C ARG A 149 4.90 -22.96 -38.39
N GLN A 150 3.68 -23.05 -37.87
CA GLN A 150 2.59 -23.78 -38.53
C GLN A 150 2.20 -23.14 -39.86
N HIS A 151 2.07 -21.82 -39.94
CA HIS A 151 1.82 -21.11 -41.20
C HIS A 151 2.94 -21.32 -42.24
N LYS A 152 4.21 -21.27 -41.83
CA LYS A 152 5.35 -21.54 -42.72
C LYS A 152 5.34 -22.98 -43.24
N SER A 153 5.04 -23.96 -42.39
CA SER A 153 4.96 -25.37 -42.80
C SER A 153 3.87 -25.61 -43.85
N VAL A 154 2.72 -24.94 -43.72
CA VAL A 154 1.62 -25.04 -44.69
C VAL A 154 2.03 -24.43 -46.04
N LEU A 155 2.65 -23.25 -46.03
CA LEU A 155 3.14 -22.59 -47.25
C LEU A 155 4.25 -23.40 -47.95
N GLN A 156 5.19 -23.97 -47.18
CA GLN A 156 6.27 -24.80 -47.73
C GLN A 156 5.72 -26.10 -48.36
N GLY A 157 4.69 -26.71 -47.78
CA GLY A 157 4.00 -27.86 -48.37
C GLY A 157 3.33 -27.54 -49.72
N GLN A 158 2.77 -26.34 -49.87
CA GLN A 158 2.20 -25.89 -51.15
C GLN A 158 3.28 -25.66 -52.20
N ILE A 159 4.43 -25.08 -51.83
CA ILE A 159 5.57 -24.88 -52.73
C ILE A 159 6.11 -26.22 -53.23
N SER A 160 6.36 -27.19 -52.33
CA SER A 160 6.85 -28.52 -52.71
C SER A 160 5.90 -29.24 -53.68
N LYS A 161 4.58 -29.08 -53.50
CA LYS A 161 3.58 -29.66 -54.41
C LYS A 161 3.63 -29.04 -55.81
N LEU A 162 3.86 -27.74 -55.91
CA LEU A 162 4.03 -27.04 -57.20
C LEU A 162 5.35 -27.40 -57.89
N THR A 163 6.44 -27.58 -57.13
CA THR A 163 7.75 -27.99 -57.67
C THR A 163 7.74 -29.42 -58.21
N GLY A 164 7.03 -30.35 -57.57
CA GLY A 164 6.88 -31.73 -58.04
C GLY A 164 6.23 -31.83 -59.42
N MET A 165 5.12 -31.11 -59.63
CA MET A 165 4.41 -31.09 -60.91
C MET A 165 5.22 -30.48 -62.06
N LEU A 166 6.23 -29.66 -61.74
CA LEU A 166 7.10 -29.03 -62.73
C LEU A 166 8.19 -29.99 -63.25
N ASN A 167 8.68 -30.90 -62.39
CA ASN A 167 9.77 -31.83 -62.72
C ASN A 167 9.29 -33.06 -63.50
N GLU A 168 8.05 -33.52 -63.28
CA GLU A 168 7.44 -34.63 -64.04
C GLU A 168 7.28 -34.34 -65.54
N ARG A 169 7.31 -33.06 -65.95
CA ARG A 169 7.24 -32.65 -67.36
C ARG A 169 8.58 -32.70 -68.11
N LYS A 170 9.70 -32.95 -67.43
CA LYS A 170 11.05 -32.85 -68.03
C LYS A 170 11.74 -34.19 -68.36
N SER A 171 11.25 -35.33 -67.87
CA SER A 171 11.99 -36.60 -67.94
C SER A 171 11.54 -37.57 -69.05
N SER A 172 10.86 -37.09 -70.10
CA SER A 172 10.29 -37.94 -71.16
C SER A 172 10.90 -37.70 -72.55
N ARG A 173 12.23 -37.57 -72.65
CA ARG A 173 12.95 -37.66 -73.93
C ARG A 173 14.33 -38.31 -73.75
N GLU A 174 14.63 -39.24 -74.66
CA GLU A 174 15.94 -39.83 -75.04
C GLU A 174 16.34 -41.17 -74.42
N VAL A 175 16.31 -42.25 -75.23
CA VAL A 175 17.38 -43.27 -75.40
C VAL A 175 17.09 -44.06 -76.71
N GLU A 176 18.08 -44.25 -77.61
CA GLU A 176 18.25 -45.51 -78.39
C GLU A 176 19.56 -45.62 -79.24
N GLN A 177 20.02 -46.89 -79.43
CA GLN A 177 20.89 -47.51 -80.49
C GLN A 177 22.45 -47.56 -80.38
N LYS A 178 23.23 -48.54 -80.90
CA LYS A 178 23.18 -50.02 -81.17
C LYS A 178 24.48 -50.50 -81.95
N VAL A 179 24.84 -51.81 -81.91
CA VAL A 179 25.51 -52.71 -82.95
C VAL A 179 27.05 -52.63 -83.19
N GLN A 180 27.83 -53.61 -83.74
CA GLN A 180 28.13 -55.09 -83.68
C GLN A 180 28.89 -55.51 -85.01
N GLU A 181 29.74 -56.56 -84.96
CA GLU A 181 30.21 -57.51 -86.05
C GLU A 181 31.58 -57.26 -86.76
N HIS A 182 32.60 -58.15 -86.68
CA HIS A 182 32.91 -59.50 -87.27
C HIS A 182 33.34 -59.47 -88.76
N GLU A 183 34.65 -59.59 -89.06
CA GLU A 183 35.47 -60.78 -89.46
C GLU A 183 35.18 -61.38 -90.84
N ASP A 184 36.23 -61.66 -91.62
CA ASP A 184 36.18 -62.71 -92.64
C ASP A 184 37.55 -63.39 -92.88
N MET A 185 37.49 -64.71 -93.00
CA MET A 185 38.61 -65.66 -93.03
C MET A 185 38.97 -66.06 -94.47
N LEU A 186 40.08 -66.81 -94.64
CA LEU A 186 40.42 -67.65 -95.81
C LEU A 186 41.47 -67.14 -96.83
N ALA A 187 42.28 -66.12 -96.51
CA ALA A 187 43.70 -66.08 -96.96
C ALA A 187 44.61 -66.94 -96.04
N SER A 188 43.96 -67.79 -95.26
CA SER A 188 44.32 -68.19 -93.91
C SER A 188 44.66 -69.67 -93.86
N ARG A 189 45.56 -70.17 -94.71
CA ARG A 189 46.01 -71.57 -94.54
C ARG A 189 47.50 -71.83 -94.78
N ARG A 190 48.15 -71.07 -95.65
CA ARG A 190 49.62 -71.13 -95.84
C ARG A 190 50.35 -69.92 -95.28
N ILE A 191 49.67 -68.77 -95.30
CA ILE A 191 50.04 -67.66 -94.44
C ILE A 191 49.81 -68.08 -92.98
N ILE A 192 48.71 -68.80 -92.67
CA ILE A 192 48.78 -70.11 -91.96
C ILE A 192 49.98 -70.33 -91.08
N ASP A 193 50.81 -71.30 -91.47
CA ASP A 193 51.87 -71.89 -90.65
C ASP A 193 53.07 -70.95 -90.40
N SER A 194 53.35 -70.04 -91.33
CA SER A 194 54.36 -68.98 -91.13
C SER A 194 53.86 -67.87 -90.21
N ARG A 195 52.57 -67.52 -90.28
CA ARG A 195 51.88 -66.78 -89.24
C ARG A 195 51.73 -67.65 -88.01
N LEU A 196 51.59 -68.97 -88.04
CA LEU A 196 51.35 -69.80 -86.85
C LEU A 196 52.62 -69.86 -86.01
N THR A 197 53.80 -69.93 -86.64
CA THR A 197 55.10 -69.82 -85.96
C THR A 197 55.44 -68.39 -85.52
N LYS A 198 55.11 -67.37 -86.31
CA LYS A 198 55.19 -65.96 -85.86
C LYS A 198 54.20 -65.65 -84.74
N LEU A 199 52.97 -66.14 -84.84
CA LEU A 199 51.91 -66.09 -83.85
C LEU A 199 52.31 -66.89 -82.62
N GLN A 200 53.05 -68.00 -82.72
CA GLN A 200 53.56 -68.71 -81.54
C GLN A 200 54.63 -67.88 -80.82
N ARG A 201 55.54 -67.22 -81.54
CA ARG A 201 56.49 -66.28 -80.93
C ARG A 201 55.80 -65.03 -80.39
N GLU A 202 54.86 -64.46 -81.12
CA GLU A 202 54.05 -63.31 -80.68
C GLU A 202 53.18 -63.70 -79.50
N LEU A 203 52.62 -64.90 -79.46
CA LEU A 203 51.86 -65.43 -78.34
C LEU A 203 52.77 -65.66 -77.13
N SER A 204 54.01 -66.16 -77.32
CA SER A 204 54.94 -66.31 -76.20
C SER A 204 55.42 -64.96 -75.66
N MET A 205 55.71 -63.99 -76.54
CA MET A 205 56.03 -62.61 -76.14
C MET A 205 54.83 -61.92 -75.49
N GLN A 206 53.62 -62.11 -76.01
CA GLN A 206 52.38 -61.62 -75.40
C GLN A 206 52.11 -62.29 -74.06
N THR A 207 52.46 -63.57 -73.89
CA THR A 207 52.35 -64.28 -72.61
C THR A 207 53.33 -63.72 -71.59
N ALA A 208 54.59 -63.48 -71.99
CA ALA A 208 55.59 -62.84 -71.14
C ALA A 208 55.20 -61.39 -70.78
N ALA A 209 54.69 -60.62 -71.74
CA ALA A 209 54.18 -59.28 -71.52
C ALA A 209 52.95 -59.29 -70.60
N LEU A 210 52.00 -60.21 -70.79
CA LEU A 210 50.84 -60.40 -69.91
C LEU A 210 51.27 -60.76 -68.49
N GLN A 211 52.30 -61.58 -68.34
CA GLN A 211 52.81 -61.97 -67.03
C GLN A 211 53.48 -60.79 -66.31
N SER A 212 54.23 -59.95 -67.05
CA SER A 212 54.77 -58.68 -66.55
C SER A 212 53.67 -57.67 -66.19
N VAL A 213 52.60 -57.59 -66.98
CA VAL A 213 51.46 -56.72 -66.68
C VAL A 213 50.68 -57.24 -65.47
N LYS A 214 50.56 -58.56 -65.30
CA LYS A 214 49.95 -59.17 -64.11
C LYS A 214 50.78 -58.90 -62.86
N SER A 215 52.10 -59.04 -62.91
CA SER A 215 52.96 -58.71 -61.76
C SER A 215 52.91 -57.22 -61.44
N GLN A 216 52.86 -56.35 -62.45
CA GLN A 216 52.69 -54.91 -62.24
C GLN A 216 51.33 -54.59 -61.62
N ARG A 217 50.23 -55.18 -62.13
CA ARG A 217 48.90 -55.01 -61.53
C ARG A 217 48.84 -55.51 -60.09
N ALA A 218 49.49 -56.63 -59.78
CA ALA A 218 49.57 -57.11 -58.40
C ALA A 218 50.36 -56.14 -57.49
N ALA A 219 51.45 -55.55 -58.00
CA ALA A 219 52.19 -54.52 -57.28
C ALA A 219 51.35 -53.24 -57.09
N ASP A 220 50.61 -52.82 -58.12
CA ASP A 220 49.72 -51.66 -58.06
C ASP A 220 48.53 -51.90 -57.11
N GLU A 221 47.93 -53.09 -57.11
CA GLU A 221 46.87 -53.48 -56.16
C GLU A 221 47.37 -53.49 -54.71
N ASN A 222 48.60 -53.96 -54.48
CA ASN A 222 49.23 -53.90 -53.16
C ASN A 222 49.48 -52.45 -52.72
N MET A 223 49.99 -51.60 -53.63
CA MET A 223 50.20 -50.18 -53.32
C MET A 223 48.88 -49.44 -53.05
N ILE A 224 47.83 -49.71 -53.82
CA ILE A 224 46.50 -49.12 -53.61
C ILE A 224 45.94 -49.55 -52.25
N SER A 225 46.09 -50.82 -51.87
CA SER A 225 45.61 -51.31 -50.57
C SER A 225 46.40 -50.74 -49.39
N GLU A 226 47.71 -50.53 -49.53
CA GLU A 226 48.52 -49.80 -48.54
C GLU A 226 48.07 -48.34 -48.39
N LEU A 227 47.88 -47.62 -49.51
CA LEU A 227 47.41 -46.23 -49.49
C LEU A 227 46.01 -46.09 -48.88
N LEU A 228 45.11 -47.04 -49.15
CA LEU A 228 43.77 -47.07 -48.53
C LEU A 228 43.86 -47.28 -47.02
N ASN A 229 44.71 -48.21 -46.56
CA ASN A 229 44.96 -48.44 -45.13
C ASN A 229 45.56 -47.20 -44.44
N GLU A 230 46.50 -46.51 -45.08
CA GLU A 230 47.05 -45.25 -44.54
C GLU A 230 45.99 -44.15 -44.47
N GLN A 231 45.14 -44.03 -45.49
CA GLN A 231 44.05 -43.05 -45.49
C GLN A 231 43.03 -43.32 -44.38
N GLU A 232 42.74 -44.59 -44.10
CA GLU A 232 41.83 -44.98 -43.01
C GLU A 232 42.45 -44.71 -41.63
N LYS A 233 43.75 -44.99 -41.45
CA LYS A 233 44.48 -44.63 -40.23
C LYS A 233 44.51 -43.11 -39.98
N LEU A 234 44.74 -42.31 -41.02
CA LEU A 234 44.74 -40.85 -40.91
C LEU A 234 43.35 -40.31 -40.55
N ARG A 235 42.27 -40.87 -41.11
CA ARG A 235 40.89 -40.52 -40.72
C ARG A 235 40.60 -40.90 -39.27
N ALA A 236 41.04 -42.07 -38.81
CA ALA A 236 40.86 -42.49 -37.43
C ALA A 236 41.58 -41.53 -36.45
N ALA A 237 42.85 -41.22 -36.72
CA ALA A 237 43.63 -40.28 -35.91
C ALA A 237 43.04 -38.87 -35.88
N GLN A 238 42.52 -38.38 -37.02
CA GLN A 238 41.86 -37.07 -37.10
C GLN A 238 40.56 -37.03 -36.28
N ASN A 239 39.76 -38.10 -36.31
CA ASN A 239 38.54 -38.21 -35.51
C ASN A 239 38.84 -38.27 -34.01
N GLU A 240 39.88 -39.01 -33.60
CA GLU A 240 40.33 -39.05 -32.20
C GLU A 240 40.79 -37.67 -31.71
N GLN A 241 41.63 -36.97 -32.49
CA GLN A 241 42.06 -35.60 -32.15
C GLN A 241 40.87 -34.62 -32.05
N GLN A 242 39.90 -34.69 -32.96
CA GLN A 242 38.70 -33.86 -32.87
C GLN A 242 37.86 -34.16 -31.63
N GLY A 243 37.75 -35.44 -31.24
CA GLY A 243 37.08 -35.84 -30.01
C GLY A 243 37.79 -35.30 -28.76
N GLN A 244 39.13 -35.38 -28.75
CA GLN A 244 39.96 -34.93 -27.64
C GLN A 244 39.92 -33.40 -27.47
N VAL A 245 39.99 -32.64 -28.57
CA VAL A 245 39.84 -31.17 -28.53
C VAL A 245 38.46 -30.75 -28.02
N LYS A 246 37.39 -31.46 -28.42
CA LYS A 246 36.04 -31.19 -27.91
C LYS A 246 35.94 -31.45 -26.40
N TYR A 247 36.52 -32.55 -25.94
CA TYR A 247 36.56 -32.90 -24.53
C TYR A 247 37.34 -31.86 -23.71
N ASP A 248 38.51 -31.42 -24.20
CA ASP A 248 39.32 -30.42 -23.51
C ASP A 248 38.59 -29.07 -23.42
N LEU A 249 37.88 -28.68 -24.48
CA LEU A 249 37.05 -27.47 -24.49
C LEU A 249 35.89 -27.58 -23.48
N GLU A 250 35.23 -28.74 -23.41
CA GLU A 250 34.15 -29.00 -22.44
C GLU A 250 34.68 -28.96 -21.00
N VAL A 251 35.84 -29.57 -20.73
CA VAL A 251 36.48 -29.51 -19.41
C VAL A 251 36.86 -28.07 -19.05
N GLN A 252 37.36 -27.29 -19.99
CA GLN A 252 37.71 -25.89 -19.76
C GLN A 252 36.47 -25.04 -19.43
N THR A 253 35.40 -25.16 -20.21
CA THR A 253 34.14 -24.45 -19.93
C THR A 253 33.53 -24.85 -18.59
N LEU A 254 33.60 -26.13 -18.20
CA LEU A 254 33.14 -26.58 -16.88
C LEU A 254 33.99 -25.99 -15.74
N ARG A 255 35.31 -25.83 -15.93
CA ARG A 255 36.19 -25.18 -14.95
C ARG A 255 35.86 -23.70 -14.78
N GLU A 256 35.65 -22.98 -15.89
CA GLU A 256 35.25 -21.57 -15.85
C GLU A 256 33.88 -21.39 -15.16
N GLN A 257 32.93 -22.28 -15.42
CA GLN A 257 31.64 -22.29 -14.72
C GLN A 257 31.80 -22.58 -13.23
N LEU A 258 32.67 -23.53 -12.85
CA LEU A 258 32.93 -23.85 -11.45
C LEU A 258 33.57 -22.66 -10.72
N GLU A 259 34.52 -21.98 -11.35
CA GLU A 259 35.18 -20.79 -10.82
C GLU A 259 34.19 -19.63 -10.65
N SER A 260 33.38 -19.35 -11.67
CA SER A 260 32.31 -18.35 -11.61
C SER A 260 31.30 -18.64 -10.49
N ASN A 261 30.90 -19.90 -10.33
CA ASN A 261 30.01 -20.32 -9.24
C ASN A 261 30.67 -20.17 -7.86
N ALA A 262 31.97 -20.48 -7.74
CA ALA A 262 32.70 -20.31 -6.49
C ALA A 262 32.82 -18.83 -6.09
N GLU A 263 33.06 -17.94 -7.06
CA GLU A 263 33.05 -16.49 -6.82
C GLU A 263 31.67 -15.97 -6.42
N ALA A 264 30.61 -16.43 -7.09
CA ALA A 264 29.23 -16.07 -6.76
C ALA A 264 28.87 -16.51 -5.34
N LEU A 265 29.26 -17.74 -4.95
CA LEU A 265 29.05 -18.25 -3.60
C LEU A 265 29.81 -17.41 -2.56
N ARG A 266 31.07 -17.03 -2.85
CA ARG A 266 31.85 -16.17 -1.96
C ARG A 266 31.18 -14.81 -1.76
N LYS A 267 30.73 -14.16 -2.84
CA LYS A 267 30.00 -12.88 -2.78
C LYS A 267 28.71 -13.01 -1.97
N HIS A 268 27.95 -14.09 -2.19
CA HIS A 268 26.73 -14.33 -1.41
C HIS A 268 27.06 -14.52 0.08
N GLN A 269 28.13 -15.25 0.41
CA GLN A 269 28.56 -15.45 1.79
C GLN A 269 29.02 -14.13 2.46
N GLU A 270 29.73 -13.27 1.72
CA GLU A 270 30.07 -11.91 2.18
C GLU A 270 28.82 -11.05 2.43
N GLN A 271 27.82 -11.10 1.54
CA GLN A 271 26.54 -10.40 1.71
C GLN A 271 25.76 -10.90 2.93
N VAL A 272 25.74 -12.22 3.14
CA VAL A 272 25.10 -12.84 4.30
C VAL A 272 25.82 -12.44 5.59
N ASN A 273 27.15 -12.41 5.60
CA ASN A 273 27.90 -11.95 6.78
C ASN A 273 27.65 -10.48 7.08
N ALA A 274 27.61 -9.61 6.05
CA ALA A 274 27.29 -8.21 6.21
C ALA A 274 25.87 -7.99 6.77
N SER A 275 24.88 -8.78 6.32
CA SER A 275 23.52 -8.71 6.85
C SER A 275 23.44 -9.21 8.29
N TYR A 276 24.17 -10.27 8.66
CA TYR A 276 24.29 -10.73 10.04
C TYR A 276 24.89 -9.65 10.95
N GLU A 277 25.95 -8.97 10.53
CA GLU A 277 26.53 -7.85 11.29
C GLU A 277 25.54 -6.70 11.46
N GLN A 278 24.76 -6.39 10.43
CA GLN A 278 23.74 -5.34 10.49
C GLN A 278 22.61 -5.72 11.46
N ILE A 279 22.15 -6.97 11.42
CA ILE A 279 21.15 -7.50 12.36
C ILE A 279 21.68 -7.40 13.79
N ALA A 280 22.92 -7.84 14.05
CA ALA A 280 23.52 -7.76 15.38
C ALA A 280 23.61 -6.32 15.90
N ARG A 281 23.90 -5.34 15.04
CA ARG A 281 23.88 -3.91 15.42
C ARG A 281 22.48 -3.42 15.77
N TYR A 282 21.46 -3.83 15.01
CA TYR A 282 20.07 -3.48 15.33
C TYR A 282 19.58 -4.15 16.61
N GLU A 283 19.93 -5.40 16.85
CA GLU A 283 19.61 -6.12 18.09
C GLU A 283 20.26 -5.43 19.31
N ALA A 284 21.54 -5.07 19.22
CA ALA A 284 22.22 -4.33 20.29
C ALA A 284 21.60 -2.95 20.53
N SER A 285 21.24 -2.22 19.45
CA SER A 285 20.56 -0.93 19.58
C SER A 285 19.16 -1.06 20.17
N LEU A 286 18.43 -2.13 19.84
CA LEU A 286 17.10 -2.40 20.37
C LEU A 286 17.19 -2.70 21.87
N GLU A 287 18.16 -3.51 22.29
CA GLU A 287 18.34 -3.85 23.70
C GLU A 287 18.77 -2.65 24.54
N ALA A 288 19.64 -1.79 23.99
CA ALA A 288 19.99 -0.52 24.62
C ALA A 288 18.76 0.40 24.78
N LYS A 289 17.90 0.48 23.75
CA LYS A 289 16.68 1.29 23.80
C LYS A 289 15.63 0.74 24.77
N LYS A 290 15.48 -0.58 24.87
CA LYS A 290 14.63 -1.21 25.88
C LYS A 290 15.11 -0.88 27.30
N SER A 291 16.42 -0.96 27.52
CA SER A 291 17.01 -0.61 28.83
C SER A 291 16.76 0.87 29.18
N GLU A 292 16.92 1.78 28.21
CA GLU A 292 16.63 3.22 28.39
C GLU A 292 15.14 3.47 28.69
N ILE A 293 14.23 2.72 28.05
CA ILE A 293 12.79 2.83 28.32
C ILE A 293 12.48 2.40 29.76
N ILE A 294 13.02 1.26 30.21
CA ILE A 294 12.80 0.76 31.58
C ILE A 294 13.27 1.79 32.61
N GLU A 295 14.47 2.36 32.43
CA GLU A 295 15.00 3.39 33.34
C GLU A 295 14.08 4.64 33.40
N LYS A 296 13.54 5.06 32.25
CA LYS A 296 12.59 6.18 32.19
C LYS A 296 11.23 5.85 32.78
N GLU A 297 10.75 4.63 32.62
CA GLU A 297 9.51 4.16 33.24
C GLU A 297 9.64 4.18 34.78
N GLU A 298 10.77 3.71 35.32
CA GLU A 298 11.07 3.79 36.76
C GLU A 298 11.19 5.24 37.25
N GLU A 299 11.78 6.14 36.47
CA GLU A 299 11.83 7.57 36.79
C GLU A 299 10.43 8.20 36.81
N VAL A 300 9.59 7.90 35.83
CA VAL A 300 8.20 8.38 35.78
C VAL A 300 7.40 7.85 36.96
N GLU A 301 7.56 6.58 37.33
CA GLU A 301 6.91 6.00 38.51
C GLU A 301 7.32 6.72 39.81
N ARG A 302 8.62 7.02 39.98
CA ARG A 302 9.10 7.81 41.12
C ARG A 302 8.50 9.20 41.15
N ILE A 303 8.48 9.91 40.02
CA ILE A 303 7.90 11.26 39.94
C ILE A 303 6.40 11.22 40.24
N MET A 304 5.67 10.24 39.73
CA MET A 304 4.23 10.08 40.02
C MET A 304 3.99 9.82 41.51
N ALA A 305 4.82 8.99 42.15
CA ALA A 305 4.73 8.74 43.58
C ALA A 305 4.98 10.01 44.41
N ASP A 306 6.01 10.80 44.05
CA ASP A 306 6.30 12.08 44.71
C ASP A 306 5.18 13.11 44.50
N CYS A 307 4.64 13.22 43.29
CA CYS A 307 3.50 14.10 42.99
C CYS A 307 2.28 13.70 43.83
N ASN A 308 1.95 12.41 43.90
CA ASN A 308 0.84 11.92 44.72
C ASN A 308 1.06 12.20 46.21
N ARG A 309 2.29 12.03 46.71
CA ARG A 309 2.64 12.37 48.09
C ARG A 309 2.41 13.86 48.37
N ILE A 310 2.92 14.75 47.52
CA ILE A 310 2.77 16.20 47.68
C ILE A 310 1.29 16.60 47.62
N VAL A 311 0.52 16.03 46.69
CA VAL A 311 -0.92 16.32 46.58
C VAL A 311 -1.66 15.88 47.85
N GLN A 312 -1.34 14.71 48.40
CA GLN A 312 -1.92 14.24 49.65
C GLN A 312 -1.53 15.16 50.83
N GLU A 313 -0.26 15.53 50.96
CA GLU A 313 0.20 16.46 51.99
C GLU A 313 -0.52 17.82 51.89
N GLN A 314 -0.72 18.34 50.67
CA GLN A 314 -1.48 19.59 50.47
C GLN A 314 -2.98 19.42 50.81
N ALA A 315 -3.58 18.27 50.50
CA ALA A 315 -4.96 17.98 50.88
C ALA A 315 -5.12 17.92 52.40
N ASP A 316 -4.19 17.28 53.11
CA ASP A 316 -4.18 17.19 54.56
C ASP A 316 -4.01 18.58 55.20
N VAL A 317 -3.09 19.41 54.68
CA VAL A 317 -2.91 20.80 55.14
C VAL A 317 -4.16 21.64 54.89
N ALA A 318 -4.82 21.49 53.73
CA ALA A 318 -6.05 22.20 53.43
C ALA A 318 -7.18 21.80 54.39
N HIS A 319 -7.30 20.51 54.71
CA HIS A 319 -8.27 20.00 55.67
C HIS A 319 -8.02 20.56 57.08
N VAL A 320 -6.77 20.57 57.55
CA VAL A 320 -6.43 21.17 58.86
C VAL A 320 -6.80 22.64 58.90
N LYS A 321 -6.46 23.42 57.87
CA LYS A 321 -6.84 24.85 57.79
C LYS A 321 -8.34 25.06 57.75
N GLN A 322 -9.09 24.16 57.11
CA GLN A 322 -10.55 24.21 57.13
C GLN A 322 -11.08 24.03 58.55
N LEU A 323 -10.57 23.06 59.30
CA LEU A 323 -10.93 22.86 60.71
C LEU A 323 -10.59 24.08 61.57
N GLU A 324 -9.41 24.68 61.40
CA GLU A 324 -9.01 25.90 62.12
C GLU A 324 -9.98 27.07 61.86
N VAL A 325 -10.46 27.23 60.62
CA VAL A 325 -11.46 28.24 60.26
C VAL A 325 -12.82 27.91 60.86
N GLU A 326 -13.24 26.64 60.83
CA GLU A 326 -14.49 26.20 61.44
C GLU A 326 -14.50 26.43 62.96
N ASP A 327 -13.40 26.13 63.64
CA ASP A 327 -13.23 26.39 65.08
C ASP A 327 -13.29 27.89 65.39
N ALA A 328 -12.57 28.73 64.62
CA ALA A 328 -12.61 30.19 64.79
C ALA A 328 -14.02 30.76 64.55
N LEU A 329 -14.78 30.20 63.60
CA LEU A 329 -16.17 30.59 63.35
C LEU A 329 -17.09 30.16 64.50
N LEU A 330 -16.88 28.98 65.08
CA LEU A 330 -17.62 28.53 66.26
C LEU A 330 -17.35 29.42 67.48
N GLU A 331 -16.08 29.79 67.73
CA GLU A 331 -15.73 30.74 68.79
C GLU A 331 -16.38 32.10 68.57
N ALA A 332 -16.31 32.64 67.35
CA ALA A 332 -16.96 33.91 67.02
C ALA A 332 -18.49 33.84 67.20
N LYS A 333 -19.12 32.73 66.79
CA LYS A 333 -20.55 32.50 66.97
C LYS A 333 -20.93 32.48 68.45
N THR A 334 -20.22 31.71 69.27
CA THR A 334 -20.49 31.63 70.72
C THR A 334 -20.29 32.99 71.40
N SER A 335 -19.29 33.76 71.00
CA SER A 335 -19.09 35.13 71.50
C SER A 335 -20.24 36.07 71.12
N LEU A 336 -20.76 35.98 69.89
CA LEU A 336 -21.92 36.75 69.45
C LEU A 336 -23.20 36.36 70.19
N GLU A 337 -23.41 35.06 70.43
CA GLU A 337 -24.54 34.57 71.24
C GLU A 337 -24.48 35.13 72.67
N GLN A 338 -23.30 35.12 73.30
CA GLN A 338 -23.11 35.74 74.61
C GLN A 338 -23.40 37.25 74.59
N GLN A 339 -22.94 37.97 73.56
CA GLN A 339 -23.24 39.40 73.41
C GLN A 339 -24.73 39.66 73.22
N LEU A 340 -25.44 38.80 72.48
CA LEU A 340 -26.88 38.88 72.28
C LEU A 340 -27.64 38.67 73.59
N ASP A 341 -27.23 37.69 74.41
CA ASP A 341 -27.82 37.45 75.73
C ASP A 341 -27.63 38.66 76.66
N ILE A 342 -26.42 39.23 76.69
CA ILE A 342 -26.13 40.46 77.44
C ILE A 342 -27.00 41.62 76.92
N ASN A 343 -27.12 41.79 75.60
CA ASN A 343 -27.94 42.86 75.03
C ASN A 343 -29.42 42.69 75.39
N THR A 344 -29.91 41.47 75.39
CA THR A 344 -31.28 41.12 75.78
C THR A 344 -31.52 41.47 77.24
N TYR A 345 -30.63 41.05 78.14
CA TYR A 345 -30.68 41.41 79.56
C TYR A 345 -30.67 42.93 79.78
N LEU A 346 -29.77 43.66 79.12
CA LEU A 346 -29.71 45.12 79.23
C LEU A 346 -30.97 45.80 78.70
N ARG A 347 -31.58 45.29 77.62
CA ARG A 347 -32.86 45.83 77.10
C ARG A 347 -34.00 45.62 78.08
N GLU A 348 -34.07 44.45 78.71
CA GLU A 348 -35.03 44.15 79.78
C GLU A 348 -34.82 45.10 80.97
N GLU A 349 -33.58 45.29 81.41
CA GLU A 349 -33.25 46.18 82.54
C GLU A 349 -33.60 47.65 82.24
N VAL A 350 -33.27 48.13 81.04
CA VAL A 350 -33.65 49.48 80.60
C VAL A 350 -35.17 49.62 80.54
N SER A 351 -35.89 48.57 80.12
CA SER A 351 -37.37 48.59 80.10
C SER A 351 -37.94 48.66 81.52
N ARG A 352 -37.42 47.84 82.45
CA ARG A 352 -37.76 47.88 83.88
C ARG A 352 -37.53 49.25 84.49
N LEU A 353 -36.36 49.84 84.26
CA LEU A 353 -36.02 51.18 84.76
C LEU A 353 -36.92 52.27 84.15
N ARG A 354 -37.33 52.14 82.89
CA ARG A 354 -38.29 53.06 82.26
C ARG A 354 -39.66 52.97 82.91
N GLU A 355 -40.14 51.77 83.22
CA GLU A 355 -41.40 51.54 83.94
C GLU A 355 -41.35 52.11 85.36
N GLU A 356 -40.25 51.87 86.10
CA GLU A 356 -40.05 52.42 87.45
C GLU A 356 -40.00 53.95 87.42
N ASN A 357 -39.24 54.55 86.50
CA ASN A 357 -39.22 56.01 86.32
C ASN A 357 -40.61 56.55 85.98
N HIS A 358 -41.39 55.86 85.14
CA HIS A 358 -42.76 56.26 84.84
C HIS A 358 -43.64 56.19 86.09
N HIS A 359 -43.51 55.14 86.90
CA HIS A 359 -44.24 55.01 88.16
C HIS A 359 -43.87 56.11 89.16
N LEU A 360 -42.59 56.38 89.36
CA LEU A 360 -42.10 57.48 90.21
C LEU A 360 -42.60 58.83 89.70
N LYS A 361 -42.59 59.06 88.39
CA LYS A 361 -43.14 60.28 87.80
C LYS A 361 -44.63 60.43 88.12
N ASN A 362 -45.42 59.35 87.99
CA ASN A 362 -46.84 59.37 88.33
C ASN A 362 -47.05 59.63 89.83
N GLN A 363 -46.23 59.05 90.72
CA GLN A 363 -46.27 59.32 92.16
C GLN A 363 -45.94 60.79 92.47
N ILE A 364 -44.94 61.38 91.81
CA ILE A 364 -44.61 62.79 91.97
C ILE A 364 -45.79 63.66 91.50
N GLU A 365 -46.37 63.38 90.34
CA GLU A 365 -47.53 64.11 89.84
C GLU A 365 -48.74 64.01 90.79
N GLU A 366 -48.97 62.84 91.40
CA GLU A 366 -50.01 62.64 92.43
C GLU A 366 -49.73 63.48 93.69
N VAL A 367 -48.52 63.41 94.24
CA VAL A 367 -48.13 64.19 95.42
C VAL A 367 -48.19 65.69 95.13
N ASP A 368 -47.68 66.14 93.98
CA ASP A 368 -47.78 67.53 93.54
C ASP A 368 -49.25 67.97 93.43
N SER A 369 -50.13 67.11 92.91
CA SER A 369 -51.56 67.41 92.85
C SER A 369 -52.23 67.57 94.22
N GLU A 370 -51.72 66.92 95.27
CA GLU A 370 -52.20 67.08 96.65
C GLU A 370 -51.58 68.28 97.37
N VAL A 371 -50.28 68.50 97.18
CA VAL A 371 -49.49 69.50 97.89
C VAL A 371 -49.69 70.89 97.30
N VAL A 372 -49.71 71.03 95.97
CA VAL A 372 -49.86 72.34 95.30
C VAL A 372 -51.13 73.07 95.77
N PRO A 373 -52.33 72.46 95.82
CA PRO A 373 -53.53 73.15 96.34
C PRO A 373 -53.45 73.48 97.84
N ARG A 374 -52.68 72.73 98.63
CA ARG A 374 -52.45 73.06 100.04
C ARG A 374 -51.50 74.23 100.18
N LEU A 375 -50.43 74.27 99.39
CA LEU A 375 -49.50 75.40 99.35
C LEU A 375 -50.20 76.68 98.90
N VAL A 376 -50.98 76.63 97.82
CA VAL A 376 -51.76 77.80 97.35
C VAL A 376 -52.71 78.30 98.45
N ARG A 377 -53.43 77.41 99.14
CA ARG A 377 -54.28 77.81 100.28
C ARG A 377 -53.49 78.45 101.42
N LEU A 378 -52.32 77.90 101.76
CA LEU A 378 -51.44 78.47 102.79
C LEU A 378 -50.84 79.81 102.36
N GLU A 379 -50.56 80.00 101.07
CA GLU A 379 -50.15 81.28 100.50
C GLU A 379 -51.28 82.32 100.60
N ASP A 380 -52.50 81.95 100.21
CA ASP A 380 -53.70 82.79 100.37
C ASP A 380 -53.94 83.16 101.84
N GLU A 381 -53.83 82.20 102.75
CA GLU A 381 -53.94 82.43 104.20
C GLU A 381 -52.83 83.35 104.73
N ASN A 382 -51.58 83.17 104.28
CA ASN A 382 -50.46 84.05 104.62
C ASN A 382 -50.69 85.48 104.08
N GLU A 383 -51.22 85.62 102.87
CA GLU A 383 -51.53 86.91 102.28
C GLU A 383 -52.66 87.61 103.05
N GLN A 384 -53.70 86.87 103.45
CA GLN A 384 -54.75 87.38 104.34
C GLN A 384 -54.21 87.79 105.72
N LEU A 385 -53.29 87.01 106.30
CA LEU A 385 -52.66 87.35 107.58
C LEU A 385 -51.76 88.59 107.45
N ARG A 386 -50.99 88.72 106.36
CA ARG A 386 -50.20 89.92 106.06
C ARG A 386 -51.09 91.14 105.90
N ALA A 387 -52.23 91.02 105.20
CA ALA A 387 -53.22 92.08 105.05
C ALA A 387 -53.87 92.48 106.39
N ARG A 388 -54.10 91.52 107.30
CA ARG A 388 -54.61 91.81 108.66
C ARG A 388 -53.56 92.46 109.55
N LEU A 389 -52.29 92.10 109.41
CA LEU A 389 -51.18 92.71 110.14
C LEU A 389 -50.86 94.12 109.65
N SER A 390 -51.08 94.44 108.38
CA SER A 390 -50.91 95.79 107.83
C SER A 390 -52.09 96.74 108.10
N ALA A 391 -53.24 96.20 108.52
CA ALA A 391 -54.45 96.96 108.87
C ALA A 391 -54.55 97.33 110.37
N ARG A 392 -53.49 97.06 111.14
CA ARG A 392 -53.36 97.35 112.57
C ARG A 392 -52.22 98.32 112.78
#